data_AF-A0A3P3VTB8-F1
#
_entry.id   AF-A0A3P3VTB8-F1
#
_cell.length_a   1.000
_cell.length_b   1.000
_cell.length_c   1.000
_cell.angle_alpha   90.00
_cell.angle_beta   90.00
_cell.angle_gamma   90.00
#
_symmetry.space_group_name_H-M   'P 1'
#
loop_
_entity.id
_entity.type
_entity.pdbx_description
1 polymer ?
#
loop_
_entity_poly.entity_id
_entity_poly.type
_entity_poly.pdbx_seq_one_letter_code
_entity_poly.pdbx_strand_id
1 'polypeptide(L)'
;MKLDPTLPWDTLFNRVLQSWKDSAFCQARRPYFIEEPTCESCASDRYVALAMAHDPGSDEGWPHWMQHTLHELINELRTDLLIHLIERPHADGAIEDYYRGSGLIPQHRQDLATRQAVRIVHDHGTVLDLWLRHRLTNLGAWPARVRRAART
;
A
#
# COMPACT_ATOMS: atom_id res chain seq x y z
N MET A 1 5.66 11.45 0.86
CA MET A 1 5.38 12.16 2.13
C MET A 1 6.32 11.60 3.19
N LYS A 2 7.02 12.37 4.04
CA LYS A 2 7.85 11.76 5.11
C LYS A 2 6.94 11.29 6.25
N LEU A 3 6.91 9.99 6.54
CA LEU A 3 6.18 9.43 7.68
C LEU A 3 6.91 9.75 8.98
N ASP A 4 6.15 10.02 10.05
CA ASP A 4 6.69 10.19 11.40
C ASP A 4 6.76 8.81 12.07
N PRO A 5 7.96 8.24 12.30
CA PRO A 5 8.15 6.89 12.82
C PRO A 5 7.70 6.71 14.28
N THR A 6 7.37 7.81 14.97
CA THR A 6 6.91 7.79 16.36
C THR A 6 5.41 7.56 16.48
N LEU A 7 4.66 7.76 15.39
CA LEU A 7 3.21 7.60 15.38
C LEU A 7 2.81 6.13 15.23
N PRO A 8 1.68 5.71 15.85
CA PRO A 8 1.08 4.41 15.58
C PRO A 8 0.77 4.23 14.09
N TRP A 9 0.92 3.01 13.57
CA TRP A 9 0.67 2.72 12.15
C TRP A 9 -0.72 3.09 11.69
N ASP A 10 -1.72 2.90 12.54
CA ASP A 10 -3.10 3.29 12.23
C ASP A 10 -3.24 4.81 12.03
N THR A 11 -2.50 5.62 12.79
CA THR A 11 -2.49 7.08 12.65
C THR A 11 -1.84 7.49 11.32
N LEU A 12 -0.70 6.86 10.98
CA LEU A 12 -0.02 7.10 9.70
C LEU A 12 -0.91 6.71 8.53
N PHE A 13 -1.51 5.51 8.58
CA PHE A 13 -2.43 5.02 7.57
C PHE A 13 -3.62 5.95 7.39
N ASN A 14 -4.29 6.34 8.49
CA ASN A 14 -5.46 7.21 8.43
C ASN A 14 -5.13 8.56 7.80
N ARG A 15 -3.97 9.13 8.12
CA ARG A 15 -3.53 10.40 7.53
C ARG A 15 -3.26 10.26 6.03
N VAL A 16 -2.54 9.22 5.63
CA VAL A 16 -2.24 8.91 4.23
C VAL A 16 -3.54 8.67 3.45
N LEU A 17 -4.44 7.84 4.00
CA LEU A 17 -5.74 7.53 3.42
C LEU A 17 -6.60 8.79 3.28
N GLN A 18 -6.64 9.66 4.29
CA GLN A 18 -7.41 10.89 4.22
C GLN A 18 -6.84 11.83 3.16
N SER A 19 -5.51 11.99 3.08
CA SER A 19 -4.86 12.78 2.04
C SER A 19 -5.19 12.27 0.63
N TRP A 20 -5.25 10.95 0.46
CA TRP A 20 -5.65 10.34 -0.80
C TRP A 20 -7.13 10.57 -1.12
N LYS A 21 -8.04 10.43 -0.14
CA LYS A 21 -9.47 10.76 -0.28
C LYS A 21 -9.67 12.23 -0.67
N ASP A 22 -8.90 13.15 -0.09
CA ASP A 22 -8.96 14.58 -0.41
C ASP A 22 -8.44 14.86 -1.83
N SER A 23 -7.36 14.19 -2.25
CA SER A 23 -6.85 14.26 -3.61
C SER A 23 -7.87 13.75 -4.62
N ALA A 24 -8.50 12.61 -4.33
CA ALA A 24 -9.58 12.03 -5.13
C ALA A 24 -10.76 13.01 -5.29
N PHE A 25 -11.13 13.71 -4.22
CA PHE A 25 -12.16 14.75 -4.28
C PHE A 25 -11.76 15.92 -5.16
N CYS A 26 -10.49 16.35 -5.12
CA CYS A 26 -9.98 17.42 -5.97
C CYS A 26 -9.95 17.02 -7.46
N GLN A 27 -9.56 15.78 -7.77
CA GLN A 27 -9.55 15.27 -9.15
C GLN A 27 -10.97 15.19 -9.73
N ALA A 28 -11.93 14.68 -8.95
CA ALA A 28 -13.35 14.62 -9.32
C ALA A 28 -14.02 16.00 -9.57
N ARG A 29 -13.35 17.11 -9.24
CA ARG A 29 -13.84 18.49 -9.52
C ARG A 29 -13.33 19.05 -10.84
N ARG A 30 -12.40 18.39 -11.54
CA ARG A 30 -11.81 18.92 -12.77
C ARG A 30 -12.77 18.73 -13.95
N PRO A 31 -13.05 19.78 -14.74
CA PRO A 31 -14.04 19.73 -15.83
C PRO A 31 -13.62 18.94 -17.07
N TYR A 32 -12.34 18.59 -17.20
CA TYR A 32 -11.81 17.76 -18.28
C TYR A 32 -10.91 16.70 -17.66
N PHE A 33 -11.51 15.59 -17.26
CA PHE A 33 -10.77 14.42 -16.83
C PHE A 33 -10.80 13.41 -17.97
N ILE A 34 -9.65 13.15 -18.60
CA ILE A 34 -9.53 12.10 -19.61
C ILE A 34 -9.23 10.82 -18.85
N GLU A 35 -10.16 9.86 -18.92
CA GLU A 35 -9.93 8.55 -18.32
C GLU A 35 -8.95 7.76 -19.18
N GLU A 36 -7.81 7.41 -18.58
CA GLU A 36 -6.85 6.50 -19.19
C GLU A 36 -7.26 5.05 -18.95
N PRO A 37 -6.97 4.14 -19.88
CA PRO A 37 -7.17 2.71 -19.66
C PRO A 37 -6.35 2.23 -18.46
N THR A 38 -6.86 1.23 -17.76
CA THR A 38 -6.18 0.62 -16.61
C THR A 38 -4.82 0.04 -17.02
N CYS A 39 -3.74 0.43 -16.32
CA CYS A 39 -2.42 -0.13 -16.56
C CYS A 39 -2.25 -1.54 -15.96
N GLU A 40 -1.27 -2.30 -16.45
CA GLU A 40 -1.01 -3.70 -16.03
C GLU A 40 -0.77 -3.84 -14.52
N SER A 41 -0.03 -2.90 -13.92
CA SER A 41 0.22 -2.87 -12.48
C SER A 41 -1.07 -2.71 -11.67
N CYS A 42 -2.01 -1.87 -12.13
CA CYS A 42 -3.29 -1.68 -11.45
C CYS A 42 -4.22 -2.87 -11.65
N ALA A 43 -4.24 -3.44 -12.87
CA ALA A 43 -5.08 -4.59 -13.20
C ALA A 43 -4.71 -5.84 -12.39
N SER A 44 -3.46 -5.97 -11.98
CA SER A 44 -2.95 -7.10 -11.19
C SER A 44 -2.81 -6.80 -9.69
N ASP A 45 -3.12 -5.58 -9.24
CA ASP A 45 -2.95 -5.20 -7.84
C ASP A 45 -4.06 -5.80 -6.97
N ARG A 46 -3.66 -6.80 -6.17
CA ARG A 46 -4.55 -7.51 -5.24
C ARG A 46 -5.21 -6.61 -4.19
N TYR A 47 -4.58 -5.52 -3.79
CA TYR A 47 -5.08 -4.63 -2.75
C TYR A 47 -6.10 -3.65 -3.32
N VAL A 48 -5.85 -3.12 -4.51
CA VAL A 48 -6.82 -2.32 -5.26
C VAL A 48 -8.06 -3.16 -5.55
N ALA A 49 -7.87 -4.38 -6.07
CA ALA A 49 -8.97 -5.31 -6.33
C ALA A 49 -9.77 -5.61 -5.04
N LEU A 50 -9.08 -5.84 -3.92
CA LEU A 50 -9.73 -6.08 -2.63
C LEU A 50 -10.55 -4.88 -2.15
N ALA A 51 -9.99 -3.67 -2.26
CA ALA A 51 -10.64 -2.42 -1.88
C ALA A 51 -11.89 -2.16 -2.72
N MET A 52 -11.80 -2.36 -4.03
CA MET A 52 -12.94 -2.22 -4.95
C MET A 52 -14.03 -3.24 -4.64
N ALA A 53 -13.69 -4.51 -4.41
CA ALA A 53 -14.66 -5.55 -4.09
C ALA A 53 -15.47 -5.29 -2.81
N HIS A 54 -14.95 -4.45 -1.90
CA HIS A 54 -15.60 -4.09 -0.64
C HIS A 54 -16.15 -2.66 -0.62
N ASP A 55 -16.16 -1.96 -1.76
CA ASP A 55 -16.77 -0.64 -1.89
C ASP A 55 -18.27 -0.75 -2.21
N PRO A 56 -19.16 -0.35 -1.30
CA PRO A 56 -20.60 -0.37 -1.56
C PRO A 56 -20.96 0.70 -2.62
N GLY A 57 -21.13 0.23 -3.86
CA GLY A 57 -21.57 1.02 -5.00
C GLY A 57 -20.60 1.08 -6.19
N SER A 58 -19.61 0.18 -6.25
CA SER A 58 -18.65 0.07 -7.35
C SER A 58 -19.06 -0.93 -8.45
N ASP A 59 -20.35 -1.09 -8.75
CA ASP A 59 -20.81 -2.05 -9.76
C ASP A 59 -20.18 -1.83 -11.16
N GLU A 60 -19.68 -0.61 -11.41
CA GLU A 60 -18.99 -0.20 -12.66
C GLU A 60 -17.46 -0.08 -12.50
N GLY A 61 -16.91 -0.46 -11.34
CA GLY A 61 -15.49 -0.32 -11.01
C GLY A 61 -15.09 1.09 -10.57
N TRP A 62 -13.81 1.27 -10.25
CA TRP A 62 -13.21 2.57 -9.97
C TRP A 62 -12.46 3.09 -11.19
N PRO A 63 -12.31 4.40 -11.39
CA PRO A 63 -11.52 4.95 -12.48
C PRO A 63 -10.05 4.58 -12.35
N HIS A 64 -9.33 4.50 -13.47
CA HIS A 64 -7.92 4.11 -13.47
C HIS A 64 -7.06 4.98 -12.54
N TRP A 65 -7.22 6.30 -12.56
CA TRP A 65 -6.42 7.20 -11.71
C TRP A 65 -6.57 6.90 -10.22
N MET A 66 -7.75 6.45 -9.80
CA MET A 66 -8.07 6.14 -8.41
C MET A 66 -7.43 4.81 -8.01
N GLN A 67 -7.49 3.83 -8.91
CA GLN A 67 -6.76 2.56 -8.77
C GLN A 67 -5.25 2.81 -8.68
N HIS A 68 -4.70 3.63 -9.58
CA HIS A 68 -3.28 3.93 -9.68
C HIS A 68 -2.74 4.64 -8.45
N THR A 69 -3.42 5.70 -8.02
CA THR A 69 -3.01 6.47 -6.84
C THR A 69 -3.12 5.65 -5.54
N LEU A 70 -4.07 4.70 -5.46
CA LEU A 70 -4.13 3.77 -4.33
C LEU A 70 -2.97 2.76 -4.38
N HIS A 71 -2.66 2.20 -5.55
CA HIS A 71 -1.53 1.30 -5.75
C HIS A 71 -0.20 1.94 -5.33
N GLU A 72 0.09 3.15 -5.82
CA GLU A 72 1.29 3.90 -5.45
C GLU A 72 1.36 4.14 -3.93
N LEU A 73 0.27 4.60 -3.34
CA LEU A 73 0.17 4.87 -1.90
C LEU A 73 0.43 3.62 -1.05
N ILE A 74 -0.11 2.48 -1.45
CA ILE A 74 0.11 1.21 -0.72
C ILE A 74 1.57 0.78 -0.85
N ASN A 75 2.19 0.93 -2.01
CA ASN A 75 3.59 0.58 -2.21
C ASN A 75 4.53 1.48 -1.40
N GLU A 76 4.29 2.79 -1.38
CA GLU A 76 5.03 3.74 -0.55
C GLU A 76 4.90 3.36 0.93
N LEU A 77 3.65 3.20 1.42
CA LEU A 77 3.40 2.87 2.82
C LEU A 77 4.02 1.53 3.22
N ARG A 78 3.96 0.51 2.36
CA ARG A 78 4.56 -0.79 2.64
C ARG A 78 6.06 -0.69 2.79
N THR A 79 6.70 0.06 1.91
CA THR A 79 8.13 0.27 1.92
C THR A 79 8.55 0.99 3.21
N ASP A 80 7.89 2.10 3.54
CA ASP A 80 8.22 2.88 4.72
C ASP A 80 7.97 2.12 6.03
N LEU A 81 6.85 1.39 6.14
CA LEU A 81 6.54 0.59 7.33
C LEU A 81 7.51 -0.58 7.50
N LEU A 82 7.93 -1.23 6.40
CA LEU A 82 8.95 -2.28 6.45
C LEU A 82 10.31 -1.72 6.87
N ILE A 83 10.72 -0.57 6.32
CA ILE A 83 11.95 0.11 6.75
C ILE A 83 11.90 0.39 8.25
N HIS A 84 10.82 0.99 8.75
CA HIS A 84 10.68 1.28 10.18
C HIS A 84 10.67 0.05 11.08
N LEU A 85 10.13 -1.07 10.60
CA LEU A 85 10.16 -2.34 11.32
C LEU A 85 11.56 -2.92 11.42
N ILE A 86 12.35 -2.77 10.36
CA ILE A 86 13.74 -3.24 10.34
C ILE A 86 14.64 -2.28 11.15
N GLU A 87 14.33 -0.98 11.16
CA GLU A 87 15.09 0.08 11.85
C GLU A 87 14.97 0.05 13.39
N ARG A 88 14.01 -0.66 13.98
CA ARG A 88 13.91 -0.84 15.44
C ARG A 88 14.66 -2.10 15.91
N PRO A 89 15.15 -2.12 17.16
CA PRO A 89 16.56 -2.01 17.57
C PRO A 89 17.52 -3.12 17.06
N HIS A 90 17.28 -3.71 15.89
CA HIS A 90 18.10 -4.77 15.28
C HIS A 90 18.87 -4.30 14.02
N ALA A 91 18.90 -2.99 13.75
CA ALA A 91 18.94 -2.45 12.39
C ALA A 91 20.31 -2.24 11.76
N ASP A 92 21.39 -2.16 12.54
CA ASP A 92 22.73 -2.00 11.96
C ASP A 92 23.16 -3.35 11.37
N GLY A 93 22.88 -3.56 10.09
CA GLY A 93 23.24 -4.75 9.31
C GLY A 93 22.05 -5.58 8.81
N ALA A 94 20.88 -5.52 9.48
CA ALA A 94 19.73 -6.36 9.12
C ALA A 94 19.12 -6.04 7.73
N ILE A 95 19.18 -4.78 7.30
CA ILE A 95 18.72 -4.38 5.95
C ILE A 95 19.64 -4.96 4.87
N GLU A 96 20.96 -4.84 5.06
CA GLU A 96 21.95 -5.35 4.10
C GLU A 96 21.89 -6.88 4.02
N ASP A 97 21.82 -7.54 5.16
CA ASP A 97 21.67 -8.99 5.27
C ASP A 97 20.34 -9.48 4.65
N TYR A 98 19.24 -8.73 4.81
CA TYR A 98 18.00 -9.01 4.10
C TYR A 98 18.15 -8.92 2.59
N TYR A 99 18.72 -7.83 2.04
CA TYR A 99 18.91 -7.70 0.59
C TYR A 99 19.83 -8.79 0.04
N ARG A 100 20.86 -9.16 0.81
CA ARG A 100 21.78 -10.26 0.49
C ARG A 100 21.05 -11.60 0.48
N GLY A 101 20.19 -11.87 1.45
CA GLY A 101 19.45 -13.13 1.58
C GLY A 101 18.22 -13.26 0.67
N SER A 102 17.50 -12.18 0.38
CA SER A 102 16.22 -12.19 -0.34
C SER A 102 16.33 -12.43 -1.85
N GLY A 103 17.55 -12.39 -2.42
CA GLY A 103 17.73 -12.65 -3.85
C GLY A 103 19.16 -12.95 -4.32
N LEU A 104 20.18 -12.72 -3.48
CA LEU A 104 21.58 -12.89 -3.91
C LEU A 104 22.20 -14.20 -3.40
N ILE A 105 21.73 -14.74 -2.27
CA ILE A 105 22.30 -15.95 -1.66
C ILE A 105 21.20 -17.02 -1.49
N PRO A 106 21.38 -18.22 -2.08
CA PRO A 106 20.49 -19.36 -1.84
C PRO A 106 20.36 -19.68 -0.34
N GLN A 107 19.16 -20.03 0.13
CA GLN A 107 18.87 -20.23 1.56
C GLN A 107 19.86 -21.14 2.30
N HIS A 108 20.37 -22.19 1.63
CA HIS A 108 21.33 -23.13 2.21
C HIS A 108 22.73 -22.52 2.44
N ARG A 109 23.06 -21.37 1.84
CA ARG A 109 24.32 -20.63 2.00
C ARG A 109 24.20 -19.38 2.86
N GLN A 110 23.00 -19.06 3.33
CA GLN A 110 22.77 -17.91 4.20
C GLN A 110 23.30 -18.24 5.60
N ASP A 111 24.08 -17.32 6.17
CA ASP A 111 24.48 -17.40 7.58
C ASP A 111 23.29 -17.17 8.52
N LEU A 112 23.52 -17.29 9.83
CA LEU A 112 22.44 -17.15 10.81
C LEU A 112 21.81 -15.75 10.78
N ALA A 113 22.63 -14.70 10.65
CA ALA A 113 22.17 -13.31 10.62
C ALA A 113 21.30 -13.04 9.39
N THR A 114 21.74 -13.46 8.21
CA THR A 114 21.00 -13.39 6.95
C THR A 114 19.66 -14.12 7.04
N ARG A 115 19.63 -15.34 7.58
CA ARG A 115 18.37 -16.09 7.76
C ARG A 115 17.43 -15.42 8.75
N GLN A 116 17.95 -14.87 9.83
CA GLN A 116 17.17 -14.15 10.82
C GLN A 116 16.59 -12.85 10.23
N ALA A 117 17.38 -12.09 9.47
CA ALA A 117 16.92 -10.89 8.78
C ALA A 117 15.80 -11.21 7.78
N VAL A 118 15.99 -12.22 6.92
CA VAL A 118 14.95 -12.68 5.97
C VAL A 118 13.68 -13.10 6.71
N ARG A 119 13.80 -13.85 7.80
CA ARG A 119 12.64 -14.29 8.60
C ARG A 119 11.93 -13.12 9.27
N ILE A 120 12.66 -12.18 9.86
CA ILE A 120 12.10 -10.97 10.48
C ILE A 120 11.31 -10.18 9.44
N VAL A 121 11.88 -9.92 8.25
CA VAL A 121 11.18 -9.18 7.20
C VAL A 121 9.96 -9.94 6.67
N HIS A 122 10.06 -11.26 6.53
CA HIS A 122 8.93 -12.09 6.13
C HIS A 122 7.78 -12.07 7.15
N ASP A 123 8.10 -12.23 8.44
CA ASP A 123 7.12 -12.25 9.52
C ASP A 123 6.43 -10.88 9.65
N HIS A 124 7.21 -9.80 9.62
CA HIS A 124 6.68 -8.43 9.63
C HIS A 124 5.90 -8.10 8.35
N GLY A 125 6.36 -8.56 7.19
CA GLY A 125 5.67 -8.41 5.92
C GLY A 125 4.32 -9.12 5.90
N THR A 126 4.21 -10.27 6.56
CA THR A 126 2.95 -11.00 6.71
C THR A 126 1.97 -10.25 7.62
N VAL A 127 2.43 -9.72 8.76
CA VAL A 127 1.61 -8.90 9.65
C VAL A 127 1.11 -7.65 8.93
N LEU A 128 1.99 -6.97 8.19
CA LEU A 128 1.66 -5.80 7.40
C LEU A 128 0.64 -6.11 6.28
N ASP A 129 0.80 -7.23 5.57
CA ASP A 129 -0.16 -7.70 4.55
C ASP A 129 -1.54 -7.93 5.15
N LEU A 130 -1.63 -8.66 6.27
CA LEU A 130 -2.89 -8.93 6.96
C LEU A 130 -3.56 -7.63 7.43
N TRP A 131 -2.79 -6.73 8.04
CA TRP A 131 -3.30 -5.44 8.47
C TRP A 131 -3.80 -4.60 7.29
N LEU A 132 -3.05 -4.50 6.19
CA LEU A 132 -3.49 -3.77 4.99
C LEU A 132 -4.78 -4.34 4.41
N ARG A 133 -4.89 -5.66 4.28
CA ARG A 133 -6.13 -6.31 3.81
C ARG A 133 -7.31 -5.96 4.71
N HIS A 134 -7.12 -6.03 6.03
CA HIS A 134 -8.15 -5.63 6.98
C HIS A 134 -8.55 -4.16 6.81
N ARG A 135 -7.59 -3.24 6.63
CA ARG A 135 -7.90 -1.82 6.42
C ARG A 135 -8.65 -1.57 5.11
N LEU A 136 -8.24 -2.22 4.03
CA LEU A 136 -8.79 -2.02 2.68
C LEU A 136 -10.20 -2.58 2.51
N THR A 137 -10.51 -3.68 3.22
CA THR A 137 -11.89 -4.21 3.29
C THR A 137 -12.84 -3.31 4.10
N ASN A 138 -12.32 -2.32 4.81
CA ASN A 138 -13.07 -1.43 5.70
C ASN A 138 -12.91 0.06 5.33
N LEU A 139 -12.62 0.39 4.06
CA LEU A 139 -12.44 1.80 3.62
C LEU A 139 -13.70 2.67 3.74
N GLY A 140 -14.87 2.03 3.80
CA GLY A 140 -16.17 2.68 3.75
C GLY A 140 -16.51 3.19 2.35
N ALA A 141 -17.78 3.54 2.15
CA ALA A 141 -18.28 4.02 0.87
C ALA A 141 -17.61 5.33 0.43
N TRP A 142 -17.40 5.49 -0.88
CA TRP A 142 -16.99 6.78 -1.43
C TRP A 142 -18.10 7.83 -1.35
N PRO A 143 -17.75 9.12 -1.14
CA PRO A 143 -18.69 10.20 -1.32
C PRO A 143 -19.32 10.15 -2.71
N ALA A 144 -20.64 10.35 -2.78
CA ALA A 144 -21.41 10.23 -4.03
C ALA A 144 -20.90 11.10 -5.19
N ARG A 145 -20.17 12.18 -4.89
CA ARG A 145 -19.54 13.05 -5.90
C ARG A 145 -18.35 12.38 -6.59
N VAL A 146 -17.49 11.68 -5.84
CA VAL A 146 -16.36 10.92 -6.40
C VAL A 146 -16.90 9.77 -7.25
N ARG A 147 -17.93 9.07 -6.75
CA ARG A 147 -18.62 8.02 -7.52
C ARG A 147 -19.23 8.52 -8.82
N ARG A 148 -19.72 9.75 -8.88
CA ARG A 148 -20.28 10.31 -10.13
C ARG A 148 -19.19 10.68 -11.15
N ALA A 149 -18.07 11.22 -10.68
CA ALA A 149 -16.93 11.51 -11.56
C ALA A 149 -16.29 10.23 -12.12
N ALA A 150 -16.56 9.08 -11.49
CA ALA A 150 -16.15 7.78 -12.01
C ALA A 150 -17.04 7.22 -13.12
N ARG A 151 -18.18 7.84 -13.41
CA ARG A 151 -19.19 7.33 -14.38
C ARG A 151 -19.24 8.15 -15.68
N THR A 152 -18.38 9.15 -15.79
CA THR A 152 -18.33 10.13 -16.89
C THR A 152 -17.00 10.03 -17.60
#